data_AF-A0ABD1A0K0-F1
#
_entry.id   AF-A0ABD1A0K0-F1
#
_cell.length_a   1.000
_cell.length_b   1.000
_cell.length_c   1.000
_cell.angle_alpha   90.00
_cell.angle_beta   90.00
_cell.angle_gamma   90.00
#
_symmetry.space_group_name_H-M   'P 1'
#
loop_
_entity.id
_entity.type
_entity.pdbx_description
1 polymer ?
#
loop_
_entity_poly.entity_id
_entity_poly.type
_entity_poly.pdbx_seq_one_letter_code
_entity_poly.pdbx_strand_id
1 'polypeptide(L)'
;MEIAMQVEEVMANLEIAVEDDVEQNRQGKPAINKLMKLPLLVETLLKKPLHAEFLDHGVLNLLKNWLEPLPDGSLPNLNIRATVLTILNDLHINLDQDCRREQLIKSGRLGKVIMFYSKSDEETTPNKRLANDLLNKWGRIIYNKSTRYDNKYTQEELEEEQRILLRRQTKTAPKVVSQRIATDFNVDVVLIREPKSNLGPPIGVGRAQIPKAMSMDFKIRPNSKTDEKLEARVKMQLDDNWIHKKIIYKLKDINLERRRSQQAFKPSYY
;
A
#
# COMPACT_ATOMS: atom_id res chain seq x y z
N MET A 1 39.78 -0.13 -1.28
CA MET A 1 40.32 0.97 -2.11
C MET A 1 40.00 0.72 -3.58
N GLU A 2 40.62 -0.26 -4.23
CA GLU A 2 40.36 -0.58 -5.66
C GLU A 2 38.86 -0.74 -6.01
N ILE A 3 38.12 -1.57 -5.26
CA ILE A 3 36.68 -1.78 -5.48
C ILE A 3 35.86 -0.48 -5.33
N ALA A 4 36.18 0.34 -4.33
CA ALA A 4 35.50 1.62 -4.10
C ALA A 4 35.72 2.59 -5.28
N MET A 5 36.96 2.70 -5.75
CA MET A 5 37.33 3.52 -6.91
C MET A 5 36.64 3.05 -8.20
N GLN A 6 36.51 1.73 -8.42
CA GLN A 6 35.74 1.17 -9.54
C GLN A 6 34.23 1.48 -9.42
N VAL A 7 33.68 1.44 -8.21
CA VAL A 7 32.28 1.80 -7.94
C VAL A 7 32.03 3.30 -8.14
N GLU A 8 32.95 4.15 -7.70
CA GLU A 8 32.92 5.61 -7.90
C GLU A 8 33.00 5.98 -9.40
N GLU A 9 33.91 5.36 -10.16
CA GLU A 9 34.02 5.54 -11.61
C GLU A 9 32.73 5.12 -12.34
N VAL A 10 32.13 3.99 -11.96
CA VAL A 10 30.85 3.52 -12.51
C VAL A 10 29.71 4.47 -12.15
N MET A 11 29.62 4.91 -10.89
CA MET A 11 28.61 5.87 -10.43
C MET A 11 28.71 7.19 -11.22
N ALA A 12 29.90 7.77 -11.34
CA ALA A 12 30.12 8.99 -12.12
C ALA A 12 29.74 8.83 -13.59
N ASN A 13 30.12 7.71 -14.23
CA ASN A 13 29.73 7.37 -15.60
C ASN A 13 28.21 7.27 -15.82
N LEU A 14 27.47 6.87 -14.79
CA LEU A 14 26.02 6.69 -14.82
C LEU A 14 25.27 7.98 -14.42
N GLU A 15 25.89 8.87 -13.62
CA GLU A 15 25.36 10.20 -13.31
C GLU A 15 25.55 11.18 -14.48
N ILE A 16 26.70 11.15 -15.17
CA ILE A 16 26.92 11.94 -16.40
C ILE A 16 25.82 11.64 -17.43
N ALA A 17 25.48 10.36 -17.63
CA ALA A 17 24.43 9.95 -18.54
C ALA A 17 23.01 10.41 -18.14
N VAL A 18 22.78 10.78 -16.87
CA VAL A 18 21.54 11.46 -16.45
C VAL A 18 21.54 12.89 -16.93
N GLU A 19 22.58 13.67 -16.61
CA GLU A 19 22.60 15.11 -16.91
C GLU A 19 22.72 15.35 -18.43
N ASP A 20 23.47 14.52 -19.16
CA ASP A 20 23.52 14.53 -20.63
C ASP A 20 22.13 14.36 -21.24
N ASP A 21 21.31 13.44 -20.72
CA ASP A 21 19.93 13.22 -21.19
C ASP A 21 18.99 14.38 -20.80
N VAL A 22 19.16 14.94 -19.60
CA VAL A 22 18.40 16.09 -19.12
C VAL A 22 18.70 17.33 -19.96
N GLU A 23 19.97 17.58 -20.28
CA GLU A 23 20.42 18.70 -21.10
C GLU A 23 20.10 18.52 -22.58
N GLN A 24 20.24 17.29 -23.13
CA GLN A 24 19.76 16.98 -24.48
C GLN A 24 18.25 17.20 -24.59
N ASN A 25 17.46 16.80 -23.58
CA ASN A 25 16.01 17.06 -23.56
C ASN A 25 15.68 18.57 -23.51
N ARG A 26 16.35 19.36 -22.65
CA ARG A 26 16.24 20.84 -22.64
C ARG A 26 16.54 21.46 -24.01
N GLN A 27 17.49 20.89 -24.75
CA GLN A 27 17.90 21.32 -26.10
C GLN A 27 17.01 20.76 -27.22
N GLY A 28 15.94 20.00 -26.91
CA GLY A 28 15.07 19.36 -27.91
C GLY A 28 15.73 18.23 -28.71
N LYS A 29 16.83 17.67 -28.21
CA LYS A 29 17.61 16.59 -28.84
C LYS A 29 17.19 15.22 -28.28
N PRO A 30 17.33 14.12 -29.05
CA PRO A 30 17.04 12.77 -28.56
C PRO A 30 17.97 12.36 -27.42
N ALA A 31 17.42 12.28 -26.20
CA ALA A 31 18.11 11.81 -25.00
C ALA A 31 18.26 10.28 -25.02
N ILE A 32 19.48 9.79 -25.29
CA ILE A 32 19.78 8.35 -25.48
C ILE A 32 20.85 7.79 -24.53
N ASN A 33 21.48 8.62 -23.71
CA ASN A 33 22.70 8.27 -22.96
C ASN A 33 22.39 7.28 -21.83
N LYS A 34 21.28 7.45 -21.09
CA LYS A 34 20.82 6.42 -20.13
C LYS A 34 20.52 5.09 -20.82
N LEU A 35 19.98 5.10 -22.05
CA LEU A 35 19.71 3.86 -22.79
C LEU A 35 21.01 3.17 -23.22
N MET A 36 22.02 3.92 -23.66
CA MET A 36 23.34 3.40 -24.04
C MET A 36 24.14 2.87 -22.84
N LYS A 37 23.99 3.47 -21.65
CA LYS A 37 24.65 3.03 -20.41
C LYS A 37 23.84 1.97 -19.62
N LEU A 38 22.61 1.64 -20.04
CA LEU A 38 21.76 0.65 -19.37
C LEU A 38 22.42 -0.74 -19.21
N PRO A 39 23.20 -1.28 -20.19
CA PRO A 39 23.91 -2.55 -20.01
C PRO A 39 24.96 -2.50 -18.90
N LEU A 40 25.69 -1.38 -18.77
CA LEU A 40 26.67 -1.18 -17.69
C LEU A 40 25.98 -1.15 -16.32
N LEU A 41 24.83 -0.46 -16.22
CA LEU A 41 24.02 -0.42 -15.00
C LEU A 41 23.57 -1.84 -14.57
N VAL A 42 23.13 -2.66 -15.52
CA VAL A 42 22.73 -4.05 -15.26
C VAL A 42 23.93 -4.89 -14.83
N GLU A 43 25.03 -4.90 -15.60
CA GLU A 43 26.17 -5.78 -15.32
C GLU A 43 26.84 -5.47 -13.97
N THR A 44 26.88 -4.19 -13.59
CA THR A 44 27.48 -3.75 -12.32
C THR A 44 26.55 -4.01 -11.13
N LEU A 45 25.25 -3.73 -11.25
CA LEU A 45 24.27 -3.95 -10.17
C LEU A 45 23.71 -5.38 -10.11
N LEU A 46 24.10 -6.29 -11.01
CA LEU A 46 23.89 -7.73 -10.82
C LEU A 46 24.87 -8.33 -9.79
N LYS A 47 26.04 -7.70 -9.62
CA LYS A 47 27.15 -8.21 -8.81
C LYS A 47 26.91 -7.96 -7.33
N LYS A 48 26.13 -8.85 -6.69
CA LYS A 48 25.80 -8.84 -5.25
C LYS A 48 26.89 -8.37 -4.28
N PRO A 49 28.17 -8.79 -4.35
CA PRO A 49 29.21 -8.29 -3.43
C PRO A 49 29.45 -6.77 -3.51
N LEU A 50 29.14 -6.13 -4.64
CA LEU A 50 29.28 -4.67 -4.81
C LEU A 50 28.07 -3.90 -4.25
N HIS A 51 26.96 -4.55 -3.90
CA HIS A 51 25.73 -3.87 -3.48
C HIS A 51 25.92 -2.96 -2.26
N ALA A 52 26.76 -3.36 -1.30
CA ALA A 52 27.06 -2.53 -0.13
C ALA A 52 27.77 -1.23 -0.54
N GLU A 53 28.85 -1.35 -1.31
CA GLU A 53 29.65 -0.23 -1.82
C GLU A 53 28.80 0.75 -2.64
N PHE A 54 27.95 0.25 -3.54
CA PHE A 54 27.00 1.06 -4.31
C PHE A 54 25.97 1.78 -3.42
N LEU A 55 25.49 1.13 -2.35
CA LEU A 55 24.59 1.76 -1.38
C LEU A 55 25.29 2.85 -0.55
N ASP A 56 26.58 2.70 -0.25
CA ASP A 56 27.40 3.73 0.40
C ASP A 56 27.66 4.93 -0.52
N HIS A 57 27.94 4.69 -1.81
CA HIS A 57 28.07 5.73 -2.84
C HIS A 57 26.71 6.29 -3.32
N GLY A 58 25.59 5.93 -2.69
CA GLY A 58 24.30 6.60 -2.91
C GLY A 58 23.53 6.16 -4.15
N VAL A 59 23.74 4.95 -4.67
CA VAL A 59 23.06 4.38 -5.86
C VAL A 59 21.52 4.57 -5.87
N LEU A 60 20.88 4.64 -4.71
CA LEU A 60 19.44 4.91 -4.61
C LEU A 60 19.05 6.30 -5.17
N ASN A 61 19.91 7.31 -5.05
CA ASN A 61 19.68 8.63 -5.67
C ASN A 61 19.91 8.59 -7.19
N LEU A 62 20.92 7.83 -7.65
CA LEU A 62 21.15 7.57 -9.07
C LEU A 62 19.95 6.87 -9.71
N LEU A 63 19.48 5.75 -9.14
CA LEU A 63 18.32 5.02 -9.66
C LEU A 63 17.02 5.84 -9.55
N LYS A 64 16.92 6.76 -8.58
CA LYS A 64 15.86 7.79 -8.53
C LYS A 64 15.98 8.75 -9.72
N ASN A 65 17.16 9.29 -10.02
CA ASN A 65 17.39 10.16 -11.18
C ASN A 65 17.06 9.46 -12.52
N TRP A 66 17.38 8.16 -12.63
CA TRP A 66 17.07 7.35 -13.82
C TRP A 66 15.57 7.09 -14.03
N LEU A 67 14.75 7.26 -12.99
CA LEU A 67 13.30 7.08 -13.00
C LEU A 67 12.51 8.41 -12.94
N GLU A 68 13.10 9.53 -12.52
CA GLU A 68 12.41 10.82 -12.54
C GLU A 68 12.07 11.23 -14.00
N PRO A 69 10.90 11.85 -14.25
CA PRO A 69 10.55 12.36 -15.58
C PRO A 69 11.57 13.37 -16.09
N LEU A 70 11.70 13.46 -17.42
CA LEU A 70 12.54 14.44 -18.09
C LEU A 70 11.98 15.87 -17.93
N PRO A 71 12.78 16.93 -18.19
CA PRO A 71 12.34 18.32 -18.08
C PRO A 71 11.07 18.70 -18.85
N ASP A 72 10.77 18.03 -19.96
CA ASP A 72 9.53 18.15 -20.73
C ASP A 72 8.30 17.43 -20.10
N GLY A 73 8.50 16.72 -18.99
CA GLY A 73 7.51 15.89 -18.31
C GLY A 73 7.40 14.46 -18.83
N SER A 74 8.13 14.09 -19.89
CA SER A 74 8.07 12.76 -20.49
C SER A 74 8.74 11.70 -19.59
N LEU A 75 8.23 10.47 -19.66
CA LEU A 75 8.76 9.36 -18.89
C LEU A 75 9.99 8.75 -19.59
N PRO A 76 11.03 8.34 -18.84
CA PRO A 76 12.14 7.56 -19.40
C PRO A 76 11.67 6.34 -20.20
N ASN A 77 12.50 5.92 -21.16
CA ASN A 77 12.21 4.79 -22.05
C ASN A 77 11.79 3.54 -21.24
N LEU A 78 10.72 2.86 -21.69
CA LEU A 78 10.13 1.70 -20.99
C LEU A 78 11.16 0.64 -20.56
N ASN A 79 12.19 0.38 -21.38
CA ASN A 79 13.24 -0.58 -21.05
C ASN A 79 14.07 -0.13 -19.85
N ILE A 80 14.37 1.16 -19.73
CA ILE A 80 15.03 1.74 -18.55
C ILE A 80 14.12 1.54 -17.32
N ARG A 81 12.84 1.87 -17.43
CA ARG A 81 11.88 1.80 -16.30
C ARG A 81 11.73 0.37 -15.76
N ALA A 82 11.49 -0.59 -16.65
CA ALA A 82 11.37 -2.01 -16.27
C ALA A 82 12.67 -2.55 -15.65
N THR A 83 13.83 -2.20 -16.23
CA THR A 83 15.14 -2.65 -15.75
C THR A 83 15.47 -2.06 -14.38
N VAL A 84 15.29 -0.75 -14.18
CA VAL A 84 15.57 -0.09 -12.89
C VAL A 84 14.62 -0.56 -11.79
N LEU A 85 13.33 -0.76 -12.08
CA LEU A 85 12.40 -1.36 -11.11
C LEU A 85 12.79 -2.80 -10.73
N THR A 86 13.35 -3.57 -11.67
CA THR A 86 13.86 -4.93 -11.40
C THR A 86 15.11 -4.88 -10.52
N ILE A 87 16.09 -4.02 -10.85
CA ILE A 87 17.29 -3.79 -10.02
C ILE A 87 16.92 -3.34 -8.60
N LEU A 88 15.96 -2.42 -8.45
CA LEU A 88 15.48 -1.97 -7.14
C LEU A 88 14.82 -3.08 -6.32
N ASN A 89 14.23 -4.09 -6.97
CA ASN A 89 13.70 -5.27 -6.28
C ASN A 89 14.83 -6.21 -5.86
N ASP A 90 15.82 -6.41 -6.72
CA ASP A 90 16.86 -7.42 -6.56
C ASP A 90 18.06 -6.91 -5.72
N LEU A 91 18.17 -5.59 -5.49
CA LEU A 91 19.11 -5.00 -4.54
C LEU A 91 18.86 -5.52 -3.11
N HIS A 92 19.90 -6.16 -2.55
CA HIS A 92 19.90 -6.74 -1.21
C HIS A 92 20.23 -5.66 -0.17
N ILE A 93 19.31 -4.73 0.04
CA ILE A 93 19.46 -3.67 1.06
C ILE A 93 19.30 -4.32 2.45
N ASN A 94 20.40 -4.42 3.21
CA ASN A 94 20.40 -4.98 4.57
C ASN A 94 19.82 -3.96 5.56
N LEU A 95 18.51 -4.05 5.82
CA LEU A 95 17.71 -2.99 6.46
C LEU A 95 17.54 -3.14 7.98
N ASP A 96 18.17 -4.16 8.57
CA ASP A 96 18.46 -4.25 10.01
C ASP A 96 19.51 -3.20 10.43
N GLN A 97 20.31 -2.69 9.49
CA GLN A 97 21.19 -1.54 9.69
C GLN A 97 20.37 -0.24 9.62
N ASP A 98 20.22 0.46 10.75
CA ASP A 98 19.44 1.70 10.81
C ASP A 98 19.95 2.78 9.84
N CYS A 99 21.26 2.84 9.56
CA CYS A 99 21.83 3.73 8.56
C CYS A 99 21.29 3.48 7.13
N ARG A 100 20.99 2.21 6.76
CA ARG A 100 20.37 1.87 5.47
C ARG A 100 18.89 2.26 5.44
N ARG A 101 18.18 2.11 6.56
CA ARG A 101 16.79 2.61 6.70
C ARG A 101 16.76 4.14 6.58
N GLU A 102 17.71 4.83 7.20
CA GLU A 102 17.90 6.28 7.06
C GLU A 102 18.25 6.69 5.63
N GLN A 103 19.18 6.02 4.95
CA GLN A 103 19.49 6.29 3.54
C GLN A 103 18.23 6.18 2.67
N LEU A 104 17.42 5.14 2.87
CA LEU A 104 16.16 4.94 2.14
C LEU A 104 15.15 6.07 2.43
N ILE A 105 15.00 6.50 3.69
CA ILE A 105 14.12 7.59 4.10
C ILE A 105 14.62 8.95 3.57
N LYS A 106 15.92 9.24 3.67
CA LYS A 106 16.59 10.44 3.14
C LYS A 106 16.48 10.52 1.62
N SER A 107 16.57 9.38 0.93
CA SER A 107 16.31 9.25 -0.51
C SER A 107 14.82 9.39 -0.89
N GLY A 108 13.92 9.63 0.07
CA GLY A 108 12.46 9.44 0.00
C GLY A 108 11.67 10.14 -1.12
N ARG A 109 12.33 10.87 -2.02
CA ARG A 109 11.81 11.11 -3.38
C ARG A 109 11.65 9.80 -4.17
N LEU A 110 12.56 8.83 -4.02
CA LEU A 110 12.51 7.53 -4.70
C LEU A 110 11.20 6.78 -4.40
N GLY A 111 10.77 6.75 -3.14
CA GLY A 111 9.46 6.18 -2.77
C GLY A 111 8.27 6.90 -3.40
N LYS A 112 8.37 8.23 -3.64
CA LYS A 112 7.35 9.00 -4.37
C LYS A 112 7.36 8.71 -5.87
N VAL A 113 8.54 8.55 -6.47
CA VAL A 113 8.72 8.19 -7.89
C VAL A 113 8.18 6.78 -8.16
N ILE A 114 8.49 5.80 -7.29
CA ILE A 114 7.93 4.45 -7.39
C ILE A 114 6.41 4.47 -7.20
N MET A 115 5.89 5.24 -6.23
CA MET A 115 4.43 5.42 -6.06
C MET A 115 3.76 6.13 -7.26
N PHE A 116 4.49 6.98 -7.98
CA PHE A 116 4.02 7.54 -9.24
C PHE A 116 3.92 6.45 -10.31
N TYR A 117 4.94 5.62 -10.53
CA TYR A 117 4.87 4.50 -11.48
C TYR A 117 3.84 3.43 -11.09
N SER A 118 3.57 3.25 -9.80
CA SER A 118 2.53 2.33 -9.32
C SER A 118 1.10 2.78 -9.64
N LYS A 119 0.93 4.04 -10.11
CA LYS A 119 -0.36 4.69 -10.43
C LYS A 119 -0.46 5.26 -11.85
N SER A 120 0.66 5.67 -12.47
CA SER A 120 0.69 6.30 -13.80
C SER A 120 0.03 5.44 -14.86
N ASP A 121 -0.80 6.02 -15.73
CA ASP A 121 -1.51 5.28 -16.78
C ASP A 121 -0.64 4.91 -17.98
N GLU A 122 0.44 5.66 -18.21
CA GLU A 122 1.47 5.38 -19.24
C GLU A 122 2.41 4.22 -18.89
N GLU A 123 2.22 3.57 -17.74
CA GLU A 123 3.06 2.47 -17.28
C GLU A 123 2.42 1.09 -17.50
N THR A 124 3.24 0.11 -17.86
CA THR A 124 2.79 -1.25 -18.13
C THR A 124 2.33 -1.99 -16.87
N THR A 125 1.31 -2.85 -16.98
CA THR A 125 0.79 -3.64 -15.85
C THR A 125 1.85 -4.40 -15.04
N PRO A 126 2.87 -5.08 -15.63
CA PRO A 126 3.95 -5.69 -14.83
C PRO A 126 4.76 -4.65 -14.04
N ASN A 127 5.14 -3.52 -14.64
CA ASN A 127 5.85 -2.45 -13.94
C ASN A 127 5.00 -1.84 -12.81
N LYS A 128 3.70 -1.60 -13.02
CA LYS A 128 2.80 -1.13 -11.95
C LYS A 128 2.74 -2.13 -10.77
N ARG A 129 2.73 -3.45 -11.04
CA ARG A 129 2.77 -4.48 -9.99
C ARG A 129 4.09 -4.44 -9.22
N LEU A 130 5.22 -4.50 -9.92
CA LEU A 130 6.56 -4.46 -9.34
C LEU A 130 6.80 -3.20 -8.50
N ALA A 131 6.31 -2.03 -8.95
CA ALA A 131 6.36 -0.79 -8.19
C ALA A 131 5.49 -0.82 -6.92
N ASN A 132 4.31 -1.45 -6.95
CA ASN A 132 3.50 -1.65 -5.74
C ASN A 132 4.15 -2.67 -4.78
N ASP A 133 4.76 -3.73 -5.28
CA ASP A 133 5.45 -4.73 -4.45
C ASP A 133 6.73 -4.16 -3.80
N LEU A 134 7.48 -3.31 -4.51
CA LEU A 134 8.56 -2.48 -3.95
C LEU A 134 8.07 -1.56 -2.82
N LEU A 135 6.99 -0.80 -3.08
CA LEU A 135 6.40 0.11 -2.09
C LEU A 135 5.94 -0.65 -0.84
N ASN A 136 5.35 -1.85 -1.02
CA ASN A 136 4.96 -2.74 0.07
C ASN A 136 6.17 -3.31 0.83
N LYS A 137 7.21 -3.77 0.13
CA LYS A 137 8.47 -4.28 0.70
C LYS A 137 9.12 -3.21 1.59
N TRP A 138 9.39 -2.04 1.04
CA TRP A 138 10.04 -0.94 1.76
C TRP A 138 9.15 -0.32 2.83
N GLY A 139 7.83 -0.21 2.60
CA GLY A 139 6.88 0.29 3.59
C GLY A 139 6.82 -0.59 4.86
N ARG A 140 6.83 -1.91 4.71
CA ARG A 140 6.92 -2.85 5.85
C ARG A 140 8.19 -2.63 6.66
N ILE A 141 9.31 -2.40 5.97
CA ILE A 141 10.62 -2.21 6.57
C ILE A 141 10.73 -0.86 7.31
N ILE A 142 10.28 0.23 6.68
CA ILE A 142 10.31 1.58 7.28
C ILE A 142 9.41 1.67 8.53
N TYR A 143 8.25 1.00 8.51
CA TYR A 143 7.27 1.05 9.60
C TYR A 143 7.31 -0.16 10.54
N ASN A 144 8.28 -1.07 10.40
CA ASN A 144 8.38 -2.34 11.13
C ASN A 144 7.06 -3.15 11.17
N LYS A 145 6.37 -3.27 10.03
CA LYS A 145 5.07 -3.95 9.91
C LYS A 145 5.24 -5.38 9.39
N SER A 146 5.13 -6.33 10.31
CA SER A 146 5.14 -7.78 10.04
C SER A 146 4.07 -8.20 9.03
N THR A 147 4.37 -9.24 8.25
CA THR A 147 3.42 -9.90 7.32
C THR A 147 2.62 -11.02 7.97
N ARG A 148 2.93 -11.43 9.21
CA ARG A 148 2.16 -12.46 9.93
C ARG A 148 0.77 -11.94 10.27
N TYR A 149 -0.25 -12.80 10.12
CA TYR A 149 -1.60 -12.48 10.56
C TYR A 149 -1.69 -12.29 12.08
N ASP A 150 -0.86 -13.02 12.84
CA ASP A 150 -0.69 -12.88 14.29
C ASP A 150 -0.42 -11.43 14.73
N ASN A 151 0.32 -10.65 13.92
CA ASN A 151 0.65 -9.25 14.18
C ASN A 151 -0.41 -8.24 13.68
N LYS A 152 -1.52 -8.70 13.07
CA LYS A 152 -2.65 -7.80 12.70
C LYS A 152 -3.58 -7.52 13.85
N TYR A 153 -3.58 -8.37 14.86
CA TYR A 153 -4.44 -8.29 16.02
C TYR A 153 -3.65 -7.78 17.22
N THR A 154 -4.29 -6.95 18.04
CA THR A 154 -3.76 -6.66 19.38
C THR A 154 -3.88 -7.93 20.24
N GLN A 155 -3.01 -8.12 21.24
CA GLN A 155 -3.09 -9.29 22.13
C GLN A 155 -4.48 -9.43 22.78
N GLU A 156 -5.10 -8.29 23.13
CA GLU A 156 -6.48 -8.21 23.63
C GLU A 156 -7.54 -8.77 22.65
N GLU A 157 -7.35 -8.56 21.33
CA GLU A 157 -8.25 -9.08 20.30
C GLU A 157 -8.05 -10.60 20.09
N LEU A 158 -6.81 -11.10 20.18
CA LEU A 158 -6.53 -12.54 20.17
C LEU A 158 -7.14 -13.26 21.38
N GLU A 159 -7.08 -12.64 22.56
CA GLU A 159 -7.72 -13.14 23.78
C GLU A 159 -9.26 -13.07 23.69
N GLU A 160 -9.82 -12.08 22.99
CA GLU A 160 -11.27 -12.02 22.73
C GLU A 160 -11.74 -13.08 21.72
N GLU A 161 -11.04 -13.29 20.60
CA GLU A 161 -11.37 -14.37 19.65
C GLU A 161 -11.30 -15.76 20.32
N GLN A 162 -10.27 -16.01 21.15
CA GLN A 162 -10.16 -17.25 21.94
C GLN A 162 -11.33 -17.43 22.93
N ARG A 163 -11.73 -16.37 23.66
CA ARG A 163 -12.89 -16.42 24.56
C ARG A 163 -14.21 -16.65 23.81
N ILE A 164 -14.36 -16.09 22.61
CA ILE A 164 -15.52 -16.34 21.74
C ILE A 164 -15.56 -17.81 21.29
N LEU A 165 -14.43 -18.40 20.89
CA LEU A 165 -14.33 -19.81 20.52
C LEU A 165 -14.67 -20.74 21.69
N LEU A 166 -14.12 -20.50 22.89
CA LEU A 166 -14.43 -21.27 24.10
C LEU A 166 -15.93 -21.21 24.46
N ARG A 167 -16.53 -20.01 24.41
CA ARG A 167 -17.97 -19.79 24.64
C ARG A 167 -18.86 -20.46 23.58
N ARG A 168 -18.30 -20.85 22.43
CA ARG A 168 -19.00 -21.54 21.35
C ARG A 168 -19.00 -23.06 21.53
N GLN A 169 -17.97 -23.63 22.16
CA GLN A 169 -17.89 -25.06 22.47
C GLN A 169 -18.78 -25.47 23.65
N THR A 170 -18.94 -24.61 24.67
CA THR A 170 -19.71 -24.92 25.90
C THR A 170 -21.23 -24.90 25.72
N LYS A 171 -21.75 -24.64 24.52
CA LYS A 171 -23.19 -24.67 24.20
C LYS A 171 -23.61 -25.97 23.52
N THR A 172 -23.68 -27.06 24.28
CA THR A 172 -24.44 -28.26 23.86
C THR A 172 -25.93 -27.90 23.72
N ALA A 173 -26.52 -28.13 22.55
CA ALA A 173 -27.92 -27.83 22.31
C ALA A 173 -28.85 -28.81 23.08
N PRO A 174 -29.96 -28.33 23.67
CA PRO A 174 -30.90 -29.20 24.37
C PRO A 174 -31.61 -30.14 23.38
N LYS A 175 -31.59 -31.45 23.65
CA LYS A 175 -32.40 -32.43 22.92
C LYS A 175 -33.87 -32.25 23.30
N VAL A 176 -34.66 -31.63 22.41
CA VAL A 176 -36.12 -31.60 22.54
C VAL A 176 -36.66 -33.01 22.30
N VAL A 177 -37.17 -33.65 23.36
CA VAL A 177 -37.82 -34.96 23.26
C VAL A 177 -39.26 -34.75 22.75
N SER A 178 -39.52 -35.16 21.51
CA SER A 178 -40.88 -35.17 20.95
C SER A 178 -41.45 -36.59 21.09
N GLN A 179 -42.35 -36.78 22.06
CA GLN A 179 -43.14 -38.00 22.14
C GLN A 179 -44.15 -38.04 20.99
N ARG A 180 -44.12 -39.10 20.19
CA ARG A 180 -45.18 -39.42 19.24
C ARG A 180 -46.12 -40.44 19.85
N ILE A 181 -47.34 -40.01 20.14
CA ILE A 181 -48.48 -40.92 20.35
C ILE A 181 -49.04 -41.24 18.94
N ALA A 182 -49.47 -42.47 18.71
CA ALA A 182 -49.98 -42.93 17.43
C ALA A 182 -51.28 -43.72 17.61
N THR A 183 -52.28 -43.41 16.75
CA THR A 183 -53.32 -44.31 16.23
C THR A 183 -54.02 -43.60 15.06
N ASP A 184 -54.43 -44.35 14.05
CA ASP A 184 -54.94 -43.85 12.76
C ASP A 184 -56.44 -43.53 12.75
N PHE A 185 -56.89 -42.66 11.83
CA PHE A 185 -58.19 -42.77 11.14
C PHE A 185 -58.24 -41.94 9.83
N ASN A 186 -58.34 -42.65 8.69
CA ASN A 186 -58.89 -42.32 7.35
C ASN A 186 -58.85 -40.90 6.71
N VAL A 187 -58.37 -40.89 5.44
CA VAL A 187 -58.96 -40.24 4.22
C VAL A 187 -59.02 -38.68 4.22
N ASP A 188 -58.49 -37.94 3.23
CA ASP A 188 -58.76 -38.08 1.79
C ASP A 188 -57.72 -37.49 0.79
N VAL A 189 -57.82 -37.94 -0.47
CA VAL A 189 -57.46 -37.34 -1.79
C VAL A 189 -56.13 -36.58 -2.07
N VAL A 190 -55.27 -37.30 -2.82
CA VAL A 190 -54.49 -36.95 -4.05
C VAL A 190 -53.76 -35.60 -4.22
N LEU A 191 -52.43 -35.70 -4.44
CA LEU A 191 -51.55 -35.12 -5.51
C LEU A 191 -50.10 -34.98 -4.96
N ILE A 192 -48.98 -35.16 -5.69
CA ILE A 192 -48.68 -35.42 -7.11
C ILE A 192 -47.70 -36.63 -7.24
N ARG A 193 -47.26 -36.95 -8.47
CA ARG A 193 -46.29 -38.01 -8.87
C ARG A 193 -44.85 -37.82 -8.35
N GLU A 194 -44.15 -38.92 -8.08
CA GLU A 194 -42.68 -39.01 -8.22
C GLU A 194 -42.25 -38.94 -9.69
N PRO A 195 -40.98 -38.62 -9.97
CA PRO A 195 -40.16 -39.65 -10.62
C PRO A 195 -38.80 -39.87 -9.95
N LYS A 196 -38.46 -41.13 -9.71
CA LYS A 196 -37.11 -41.55 -9.28
C LYS A 196 -36.12 -41.42 -10.44
N SER A 197 -34.91 -40.94 -10.16
CA SER A 197 -33.74 -41.18 -11.01
C SER A 197 -32.52 -41.50 -10.15
N ASN A 198 -31.95 -42.68 -10.37
CA ASN A 198 -30.76 -43.13 -9.66
C ASN A 198 -29.52 -42.52 -10.33
N LEU A 199 -28.88 -41.54 -9.69
CA LEU A 199 -27.52 -41.12 -10.01
C LEU A 199 -26.72 -41.01 -8.71
N GLY A 200 -25.47 -41.49 -8.76
CA GLY A 200 -24.57 -41.50 -7.60
C GLY A 200 -24.13 -40.10 -7.15
N PRO A 201 -23.46 -39.98 -5.99
CA PRO A 201 -23.01 -38.70 -5.47
C PRO A 201 -22.08 -37.98 -6.47
N PRO A 202 -22.44 -36.77 -6.94
CA PRO A 202 -21.66 -36.08 -7.97
C PRO A 202 -20.32 -35.60 -7.40
N ILE A 203 -19.23 -36.03 -8.04
CA ILE A 203 -17.86 -35.66 -7.67
C ILE A 203 -17.61 -34.17 -7.99
N GLY A 204 -17.08 -33.46 -7.00
CA GLY A 204 -16.20 -32.29 -7.16
C GLY A 204 -16.53 -31.27 -8.25
N VAL A 205 -17.58 -30.46 -8.08
CA VAL A 205 -17.71 -29.17 -8.79
C VAL A 205 -17.90 -28.05 -7.77
N GLY A 206 -16.92 -27.14 -7.70
CA GLY A 206 -16.85 -26.03 -6.74
C GLY A 206 -17.86 -24.90 -6.99
N ARG A 207 -19.17 -25.21 -6.95
CA ARG A 207 -20.22 -24.19 -6.94
C ARG A 207 -20.28 -23.51 -5.57
N ALA A 208 -20.43 -22.19 -5.54
CA ALA A 208 -20.74 -21.47 -4.31
C ALA A 208 -22.06 -22.00 -3.71
N GLN A 209 -22.02 -22.52 -2.48
CA GLN A 209 -23.23 -22.93 -1.80
C GLN A 209 -23.94 -21.69 -1.22
N ILE A 210 -25.26 -21.64 -1.39
CA ILE A 210 -26.11 -20.64 -0.73
C ILE A 210 -25.96 -20.83 0.78
N PRO A 211 -25.57 -19.80 1.55
CA PRO A 211 -25.45 -19.91 3.00
C PRO A 211 -26.80 -20.31 3.60
N LYS A 212 -26.84 -21.41 4.37
CA LYS A 212 -28.02 -21.74 5.17
C LYS A 212 -28.24 -20.64 6.20
N ALA A 213 -29.47 -20.16 6.31
CA ALA A 213 -29.83 -19.12 7.28
C ALA A 213 -29.40 -19.55 8.70
N MET A 214 -28.74 -18.65 9.42
CA MET A 214 -28.32 -18.91 10.80
C MET A 214 -29.55 -18.93 11.72
N SER A 215 -29.65 -19.93 12.59
CA SER A 215 -30.76 -20.09 13.55
C SER A 215 -30.64 -19.16 14.78
N MET A 216 -30.10 -17.94 14.61
CA MET A 216 -29.94 -16.96 15.69
C MET A 216 -30.16 -15.54 15.16
N ASP A 217 -31.13 -14.84 15.72
CA ASP A 217 -31.35 -13.41 15.46
C ASP A 217 -30.33 -12.55 16.22
N PHE A 218 -29.74 -11.57 15.54
CA PHE A 218 -28.76 -10.64 16.12
C PHE A 218 -29.43 -9.58 16.99
N LYS A 219 -29.86 -9.96 18.19
CA LYS A 219 -30.56 -9.10 19.17
C LYS A 219 -29.64 -8.13 19.94
N ILE A 220 -28.32 -8.22 19.77
CA ILE A 220 -27.31 -7.39 20.44
C ILE A 220 -26.43 -6.73 19.37
N ARG A 221 -26.33 -5.40 19.40
CA ARG A 221 -25.42 -4.65 18.52
C ARG A 221 -23.96 -4.88 18.97
N PRO A 222 -22.99 -5.04 18.05
CA PRO A 222 -21.57 -5.04 18.40
C PRO A 222 -21.15 -3.74 19.12
N ASN A 223 -20.20 -3.85 20.04
CA ASN A 223 -19.59 -2.68 20.68
C ASN A 223 -18.83 -1.83 19.65
N SER A 224 -18.79 -0.51 19.85
CA SER A 224 -18.01 0.38 19.00
C SER A 224 -16.50 0.16 19.20
N LYS A 225 -15.70 0.23 18.11
CA LYS A 225 -14.23 0.21 18.17
C LYS A 225 -13.62 1.61 18.44
N THR A 226 -14.43 2.58 18.84
CA THR A 226 -13.98 3.93 19.26
C THR A 226 -13.47 3.88 20.71
N ASP A 227 -12.16 3.92 20.91
CA ASP A 227 -11.58 4.08 22.25
C ASP A 227 -11.94 5.48 22.80
N GLU A 228 -12.86 5.50 23.75
CA GLU A 228 -13.36 6.72 24.41
C GLU A 228 -12.24 7.48 25.15
N LYS A 229 -11.16 6.79 25.59
CA LYS A 229 -9.96 7.45 26.14
C LYS A 229 -9.07 8.06 25.06
N LEU A 230 -9.01 7.48 23.87
CA LEU A 230 -8.33 8.06 22.72
C LEU A 230 -9.10 9.30 22.22
N GLU A 231 -10.42 9.21 22.09
CA GLU A 231 -11.26 10.38 21.75
C GLU A 231 -11.17 11.48 22.81
N ALA A 232 -11.15 11.13 24.11
CA ALA A 232 -10.94 12.09 25.19
C ALA A 232 -9.53 12.73 25.14
N ARG A 233 -8.47 11.95 24.87
CA ARG A 233 -7.10 12.48 24.70
C ARG A 233 -6.99 13.40 23.49
N VAL A 234 -7.59 13.02 22.35
CA VAL A 234 -7.65 13.85 21.15
C VAL A 234 -8.44 15.13 21.41
N LYS A 235 -9.57 15.06 22.15
CA LYS A 235 -10.28 16.26 22.62
C LYS A 235 -9.42 17.16 23.50
N MET A 236 -8.73 16.62 24.51
CA MET A 236 -7.86 17.42 25.39
C MET A 236 -6.73 18.10 24.60
N GLN A 237 -6.08 17.40 23.67
CA GLN A 237 -5.10 18.01 22.75
C GLN A 237 -5.73 19.03 21.79
N LEU A 238 -7.03 18.89 21.47
CA LEU A 238 -7.80 19.87 20.71
C LEU A 238 -8.35 21.04 21.55
N ASP A 239 -8.28 20.97 22.89
CA ASP A 239 -8.71 22.01 23.83
C ASP A 239 -7.54 22.87 24.33
N ASP A 240 -6.34 22.28 24.50
CA ASP A 240 -5.03 22.96 24.70
C ASP A 240 -4.62 23.87 23.53
N ASN A 241 -5.47 23.97 22.51
CA ASN A 241 -5.40 24.79 21.31
C ASN A 241 -5.45 26.31 21.53
N TRP A 242 -4.82 26.85 22.58
CA TRP A 242 -4.54 28.30 22.66
C TRP A 242 -3.80 28.79 21.40
N ILE A 243 -2.84 27.99 20.92
CA ILE A 243 -2.07 28.25 19.69
C ILE A 243 -3.00 28.25 18.46
N HIS A 244 -3.85 27.24 18.30
CA HIS A 244 -4.76 27.14 17.14
C HIS A 244 -5.87 28.21 17.16
N LYS A 245 -6.43 28.54 18.34
CA LYS A 245 -7.34 29.70 18.51
C LYS A 245 -6.63 31.00 18.08
N LYS A 246 -5.39 31.23 18.54
CA LYS A 246 -4.57 32.40 18.17
C LYS A 246 -4.24 32.47 16.67
N ILE A 247 -4.02 31.32 16.02
CA ILE A 247 -3.87 31.21 14.56
C ILE A 247 -5.18 31.54 13.83
N ILE A 248 -6.32 30.99 14.27
CA ILE A 248 -7.63 31.27 13.67
C ILE A 248 -8.01 32.76 13.77
N TYR A 249 -7.74 33.42 14.90
CA TYR A 249 -7.97 34.87 15.01
C TYR A 249 -7.11 35.66 14.01
N LYS A 250 -5.78 35.43 13.97
CA LYS A 250 -4.91 36.06 12.96
C LYS A 250 -5.37 35.83 11.52
N LEU A 251 -5.82 34.60 11.19
CA LEU A 251 -6.32 34.28 9.86
C LEU A 251 -7.65 34.95 9.53
N LYS A 252 -8.49 35.29 10.52
CA LYS A 252 -9.70 36.08 10.30
C LYS A 252 -9.36 37.55 10.02
N ASP A 253 -8.47 38.15 10.80
CA ASP A 253 -8.09 39.56 10.64
C ASP A 253 -7.41 39.81 9.29
N ILE A 254 -6.43 38.98 8.90
CA ILE A 254 -5.73 39.09 7.61
C ILE A 254 -6.70 38.95 6.42
N ASN A 255 -7.73 38.11 6.52
CA ASN A 255 -8.73 37.96 5.47
C ASN A 255 -9.78 39.10 5.48
N LEU A 256 -10.04 39.73 6.62
CA LEU A 256 -10.88 40.92 6.73
C LEU A 256 -10.19 42.14 6.10
N GLU A 257 -8.90 42.35 6.39
CA GLU A 257 -8.06 43.37 5.76
C GLU A 257 -7.99 43.17 4.25
N ARG A 258 -7.62 41.96 3.79
CA ARG A 258 -7.57 41.63 2.36
C ARG A 258 -8.90 41.91 1.64
N ARG A 259 -10.05 41.61 2.27
CA ARG A 259 -11.37 41.92 1.71
C ARG A 259 -11.67 43.42 1.65
N ARG A 260 -11.26 44.20 2.66
CA ARG A 260 -11.35 45.66 2.63
C ARG A 260 -10.50 46.26 1.52
N SER A 261 -9.25 45.81 1.36
CA SER A 261 -8.37 46.23 0.25
C SER A 261 -8.97 45.91 -1.12
N GLN A 262 -9.57 44.73 -1.30
CA GLN A 262 -10.24 44.35 -2.55
C GLN A 262 -11.55 45.12 -2.82
N GLN A 263 -12.23 45.62 -1.78
CA GLN A 263 -13.39 46.51 -1.95
C GLN A 263 -12.96 47.93 -2.33
N ALA A 264 -11.87 48.44 -1.74
CA ALA A 264 -11.30 49.75 -2.08
C ALA A 264 -10.70 49.83 -3.50
N PHE A 265 -10.38 48.68 -4.12
CA PHE A 265 -9.76 48.61 -5.45
C PHE A 265 -10.74 48.40 -6.62
N LYS A 266 -12.06 48.55 -6.41
CA LYS A 266 -13.04 48.57 -7.51
C LYS A 266 -13.07 49.95 -8.15
N PRO A 267 -12.71 50.13 -9.44
CA PRO A 267 -12.94 51.39 -10.14
C PRO A 267 -14.45 51.61 -10.29
N SER A 268 -14.93 52.79 -9.93
CA SER A 268 -16.30 53.20 -10.24
C SER A 268 -16.36 53.66 -11.69
N TYR A 269 -16.77 52.77 -12.59
CA TYR A 269 -17.05 53.13 -13.98
C TYR A 269 -18.38 53.90 -14.05
N TYR A 270 -18.27 55.18 -14.37
CA TYR A 270 -19.32 56.07 -14.91
C TYR A 270 -18.81 56.62 -16.24
#